data_AF-A0A382BQV1-F1
#
_entry.id   AF-A0A382BQV1-F1
#
_cell.length_a   1.000
_cell.length_b   1.000
_cell.length_c   1.000
_cell.angle_alpha   90.00
_cell.angle_beta   90.00
_cell.angle_gamma   90.00
#
_symmetry.space_group_name_H-M   'P 1'
#
loop_
_entity.id
_entity.type
_entity.pdbx_description
1 polymer ?
#
loop_
_entity_poly.entity_id
_entity_poly.type
_entity_poly.pdbx_seq_one_letter_code
_entity_poly.pdbx_strand_id
1 'polypeptide(L)' 'MIWFAGRRLMVAVPTLVAISLVIFTILDLAPGDPTSSLPLTIPSEVREQIRESMGFNDPFFVRWILWVKQMFINEPLSI' A
#
# COMPACT_ATOMS: atom_id res chain seq x y z
N MET A 1 -34.48 -2.09 0.37
CA MET A 1 -33.32 -2.19 1.28
C MET A 1 -31.98 -2.19 0.54
N ILE A 2 -31.78 -3.01 -0.51
CA ILE A 2 -30.54 -3.05 -1.33
C ILE A 2 -30.13 -1.71 -1.96
N TRP A 3 -31.10 -0.90 -2.39
CA TRP A 3 -30.84 0.45 -2.93
C TRP A 3 -30.16 1.39 -1.91
N PHE A 4 -30.56 1.31 -0.63
CA PHE A 4 -29.95 2.09 0.44
C PHE A 4 -28.53 1.60 0.77
N ALA A 5 -28.30 0.29 0.70
CA ALA A 5 -26.97 -0.29 0.86
C ALA A 5 -26.01 0.14 -0.26
N GLY A 6 -26.47 0.14 -1.52
CA GLY A 6 -25.68 0.61 -2.66
C GLY A 6 -25.27 2.08 -2.56
N ARG A 7 -26.19 2.96 -2.12
CA ARG A 7 -25.88 4.38 -1.89
C ARG A 7 -24.84 4.59 -0.78
N ARG A 8 -24.89 3.80 0.30
CA ARG A 8 -23.87 3.84 1.36
C ARG A 8 -22.50 3.41 0.86
N LEU A 9 -22.43 2.34 0.06
CA LEU A 9 -21.18 1.88 -0.55
C LEU A 9 -20.59 2.93 -1.50
N MET A 10 -21.43 3.60 -2.30
CA MET A 10 -20.97 4.68 -3.20
C MET A 10 -20.34 5.87 -2.47
N VAL A 11 -20.73 6.14 -1.22
CA VAL A 11 -20.11 7.19 -0.40
C VAL A 11 -18.90 6.63 0.37
N ALA A 12 -18.98 5.41 0.88
CA ALA A 12 -17.91 4.79 1.65
C ALA A 12 -16.64 4.55 0.83
N VAL A 13 -16.77 4.07 -0.42
CA VAL A 13 -15.62 3.80 -1.31
C VAL A 13 -14.74 5.03 -1.52
N PRO A 14 -15.25 6.20 -1.97
CA PRO A 14 -14.41 7.38 -2.16
C PRO A 14 -13.85 7.92 -0.84
N THR A 15 -14.57 7.81 0.29
CA THR A 15 -14.03 8.17 1.60
C THR A 15 -12.82 7.31 1.98
N LEU A 16 -12.92 5.99 1.80
CA LEU A 16 -11.82 5.06 2.06
C LEU A 16 -10.63 5.33 1.15
N VAL A 17 -10.88 5.60 -0.14
CA VAL A 17 -9.84 5.98 -1.11
C VAL A 17 -9.14 7.26 -0.67
N ALA A 18 -9.88 8.30 -0.29
CA ALA A 18 -9.31 9.57 0.18
C ALA A 18 -8.44 9.37 1.43
N ILE A 19 -8.93 8.63 2.43
CA ILE A 19 -8.15 8.34 3.65
C ILE A 19 -6.90 7.52 3.31
N SER A 20 -7.01 6.52 2.42
CA SER A 20 -5.86 5.71 2.00
C SER A 20 -4.77 6.55 1.32
N LEU A 21 -5.15 7.51 0.47
CA LEU A 21 -4.22 8.43 -0.18
C LEU A 21 -3.52 9.33 0.84
N VAL A 22 -4.26 9.83 1.84
CA VAL A 22 -3.68 10.64 2.93
C VAL A 22 -2.66 9.82 3.72
N ILE A 23 -3.00 8.59 4.11
CA ILE A 23 -2.07 7.71 4.83
C ILE A 23 -0.84 7.40 3.99
N PHE A 24 -1.02 7.03 2.72
CA PHE A 24 0.10 6.76 1.80
C PHE A 24 0.99 7.99 1.62
N THR A 25 0.42 9.18 1.53
CA THR A 25 1.16 10.44 1.44
C THR A 25 1.96 10.67 2.72
N ILE A 26 1.35 10.48 3.89
CA ILE A 26 2.07 10.60 5.18
C ILE A 26 3.21 9.58 5.27
N LEU A 27 3.00 8.34 4.82
CA LEU A 27 4.03 7.30 4.82
C LEU A 27 5.18 7.60 3.85
N ASP A 28 4.88 8.18 2.69
CA ASP A 28 5.89 8.57 1.70
C ASP A 28 6.71 9.79 2.16
N LEU A 29 6.06 10.73 2.87
CA LEU A 29 6.75 11.86 3.51
C LEU A 29 7.46 11.47 4.82
N ALA A 30 7.10 10.33 5.43
CA ALA A 30 7.73 9.88 6.65
C ALA A 30 9.19 9.47 6.33
N PRO A 31 10.19 10.00 7.06
CA PRO A 31 11.61 9.72 6.81
C PRO A 31 12.06 8.33 7.30
N GLY A 32 11.18 7.32 7.23
CA GLY A 32 11.42 5.95 7.68
C GLY A 32 11.43 5.00 6.49
N ASP A 33 12.61 4.69 5.97
CA ASP A 33 12.78 3.61 5.00
C ASP A 33 12.42 2.28 5.70
N PRO A 34 11.46 1.47 5.21
CA PRO A 34 11.12 0.19 5.83
C PRO A 34 12.32 -0.76 5.88
N THR A 35 13.30 -0.55 5.01
CA THR A 35 14.57 -1.29 5.00
C THR A 35 15.54 -0.82 6.09
N SER A 36 15.29 0.30 6.77
CA SER A 36 16.11 0.78 7.90
C SER A 36 16.05 -0.15 9.12
N SER A 37 15.02 -1.01 9.18
CA SER A 37 14.88 -2.06 10.19
C SER A 37 15.66 -3.34 9.85
N LEU A 38 16.25 -3.44 8.65
CA LEU A 38 17.02 -4.62 8.26
C LEU A 38 18.36 -4.65 8.99
N PRO A 39 18.79 -5.84 9.48
CA PRO A 39 20.09 -6.01 10.10
C PRO A 39 21.23 -5.52 9.19
N LEU A 40 22.21 -4.81 9.77
CA LEU A 40 23.42 -4.37 9.06
C LEU A 40 24.29 -5.53 8.56
N THR A 41 23.99 -6.77 8.96
CA THR A 41 24.63 -8.01 8.48
C THR A 41 24.23 -8.40 7.06
N ILE A 42 23.16 -7.80 6.49
CA ILE A 42 22.77 -8.05 5.10
C ILE A 42 23.67 -7.23 4.17
N PRO A 43 24.36 -7.86 3.18
CA PRO A 43 25.13 -7.15 2.17
C PRO A 43 24.29 -6.07 1.48
N SER A 44 24.89 -4.93 1.15
CA SER A 44 24.21 -3.82 0.47
C SER A 44 23.49 -4.25 -0.81
N GLU A 45 24.09 -5.19 -1.57
CA GLU A 45 23.51 -5.79 -2.77
C GLU A 45 22.15 -6.46 -2.51
N VAL A 46 22.05 -7.23 -1.43
CA VAL A 46 20.82 -7.96 -1.06
C VAL A 46 19.79 -6.98 -0.50
N ARG A 47 20.23 -5.91 0.17
CA ARG A 47 19.35 -4.83 0.62
C ARG A 47 18.72 -4.10 -0.56
N GLU A 48 19.48 -3.82 -1.62
CA GLU A 48 18.98 -3.22 -2.87
C GLU A 48 17.94 -4.13 -3.53
N GLN A 49 18.21 -5.44 -3.64
CA GLN A 49 17.27 -6.42 -4.20
C GLN A 49 15.98 -6.54 -3.37
N ILE A 50 16.08 -6.48 -2.05
CA ILE A 50 14.92 -6.45 -1.15
C ILE A 50 14.10 -5.17 -1.37
N ARG A 51 14.77 -4.03 -1.57
CA ARG A 51 14.11 -2.75 -1.86
C ARG A 51 13.40 -2.76 -3.20
N GLU A 52 14.04 -3.30 -4.23
CA GLU A 52 13.44 -3.47 -5.56
C GLU A 52 12.24 -4.42 -5.55
N SER A 53 12.37 -5.58 -4.88
CA SER A 53 11.29 -6.56 -4.80
C SER A 53 10.09 -6.07 -3.97
N MET A 54 10.29 -5.13 -3.04
CA MET A 54 9.21 -4.45 -2.34
C MET A 54 8.51 -3.36 -3.18
N GLY A 55 8.97 -3.09 -4.40
CA GLY A 55 8.40 -2.04 -5.26
C GLY A 55 8.70 -0.63 -4.75
N PHE A 56 9.73 -0.45 -3.92
CA PHE A 56 10.08 0.87 -3.38
C PHE A 56 10.48 1.88 -4.46
N ASN A 57 11.03 1.38 -5.57
CA ASN A 57 11.43 2.16 -6.73
C ASN A 57 10.26 2.53 -7.66
N ASP A 58 9.07 1.97 -7.45
CA ASP A 58 7.92 2.28 -8.29
C ASP A 58 7.30 3.64 -7.94
N PRO A 59 6.74 4.37 -8.93
CA PRO A 59 6.05 5.63 -8.67
C PRO A 59 4.94 5.48 -7.63
N PHE A 60 4.74 6.52 -6.81
CA PHE A 60 3.74 6.56 -5.74
C PHE A 60 2.38 5.97 -6.14
N PHE A 61 1.85 6.39 -7.30
CA PHE A 61 0.57 5.92 -7.82
C PHE A 61 0.56 4.42 -8.14
N VAL A 62 1.68 3.88 -8.65
CA VAL A 62 1.79 2.45 -8.98
C VAL A 62 1.75 1.62 -7.70
N ARG A 63 2.52 2.00 -6.67
CA ARG A 63 2.50 1.34 -5.36
C ARG A 63 1.13 1.37 -4.71
N TRP A 64 0.43 2.51 -4.77
CA TRP A 64 -0.92 2.64 -4.25
C TRP A 64 -1.92 1.73 -4.98
N ILE A 65 -1.89 1.66 -6.32
CA ILE A 65 -2.77 0.78 -7.10
C ILE A 65 -2.49 -0.70 -6.80
N LEU A 66 -1.21 -1.08 -6.72
CA LEU A 66 -0.81 -2.46 -6.37
C LEU A 66 -1.29 -2.83 -4.96
N TRP A 67 -1.19 -1.91 -4.00
CA TRP A 67 -1.72 -2.10 -2.65
C TRP A 67 -3.24 -2.24 -2.63
N VAL A 68 -3.97 -1.37 -3.34
CA VAL A 68 -5.44 -1.50 -3.48
C VAL A 68 -5.79 -2.86 -4.08
N LYS A 69 -5.10 -3.26 -5.16
CA LYS A 69 -5.29 -4.58 -5.78
C LYS A 69 -5.03 -5.71 -4.78
N GLN A 70 -3.96 -5.63 -3.99
CA GLN A 70 -3.64 -6.62 -2.94
C GLN A 70 -4.75 -6.72 -1.89
N MET A 71 -5.24 -5.58 -1.37
CA MET A 71 -6.28 -5.54 -0.33
C MET A 71 -7.63 -6.10 -0.81
N PHE A 72 -8.01 -5.83 -2.06
CA PHE A 72 -9.30 -6.28 -2.60
C PHE A 72 -9.27 -7.67 -3.25
N ILE A 73 -8.09 -8.12 -3.71
CA ILE A 73 -7.96 -9.38 -4.47
C ILE A 73 -7.20 -10.44 -3.68
N ASN A 74 -6.03 -10.12 -3.11
CA ASN A 74 -5.14 -11.14 -2.54
C ASN A 74 -5.48 -11.49 -1.09
N GLU A 75 -5.78 -10.50 -0.23
CA GLU A 75 -6.25 -10.72 1.15
C GLU A 75 -7.46 -11.68 1.26
N PRO A 76 -8.54 -11.56 0.46
CA PRO A 76 -9.66 -12.49 0.55
C PRO A 76 -9.36 -13.91 0.02
N LEU A 77 -8.23 -14.12 -0.65
CA LEU A 77 -7.80 -15.43 -1.17
C LEU A 77 -6.87 -16.18 -0.22
N SER A 78 -6.37 -15.54 0.85
CA SER A 78 -5.45 -16.17 1.82
C SER A 78 -6.15 -16.68 3.10
N ILE A 79 -7.43 -17.07 3.01
CA ILE A 79 -8.17 -17.75 4.10
C ILE A 79 -8.01 -19.27 3.96
#